data_AF-A0A3M6W0T8-F1
#
_entry.id   AF-A0A3M6W0T8-F1
#
_cell.length_a   1.000
_cell.length_b   1.000
_cell.length_c   1.000
_cell.angle_alpha   90.00
_cell.angle_beta   90.00
_cell.angle_gamma   90.00
#
_symmetry.space_group_name_H-M   'P 1'
#
loop_
_entity.id
_entity.type
_entity.pdbx_description
1 polymer ?
#
loop_
_entity_poly.entity_id
_entity_poly.type
_entity_poly.pdbx_seq_one_letter_code
_entity_poly.pdbx_strand_id
1 'polypeptide(L)'
;MRPAAVARLGWTEVCVRRGTRGKLEAGAQLAYNPTLTLVCCYVNTYTHTHTHQSSSPLSERTTPLSAGTVAMPASTLLTTQPLLGPVVGLVSWHFVMEAWMYALRIPAMSKYKVDVSPDKIKDDMANKVPASVHWPAENYNHLMEQPTQFYAIALAMNQMGLTDSTSVKLAWTYVGLRIVHSLVQSTNNKIMVRFQLFAASSLVLLGLTAKGVIEYMY
;
A
#
# COMPACT_ATOMS: atom_id res chain seq x y z
N MET A 1 -15.75 -0.18 -54.76
CA MET A 1 -14.86 0.40 -53.72
C MET A 1 -15.69 0.91 -52.56
N ARG A 2 -15.67 0.20 -51.41
CA ARG A 2 -15.98 0.70 -50.06
C ARG A 2 -15.17 -0.15 -49.05
N PRO A 3 -14.57 0.46 -48.01
CA PRO A 3 -13.62 -0.21 -47.13
C PRO A 3 -14.25 -0.88 -45.90
N ALA A 4 -13.40 -1.65 -45.23
CA ALA A 4 -13.65 -2.62 -44.17
C ALA A 4 -14.32 -2.06 -42.89
N ALA A 5 -15.19 -2.90 -42.30
CA ALA A 5 -15.69 -2.75 -40.93
C ALA A 5 -14.92 -3.69 -39.99
N VAL A 6 -14.50 -3.15 -38.86
CA VAL A 6 -13.77 -3.81 -37.77
C VAL A 6 -14.71 -4.75 -37.01
N ALA A 7 -14.36 -6.04 -36.97
CA ALA A 7 -15.08 -7.04 -36.19
C ALA A 7 -14.61 -7.06 -34.72
N ARG A 8 -15.56 -6.82 -33.80
CA ARG A 8 -15.46 -7.19 -32.39
C ARG A 8 -15.61 -8.70 -32.29
N LEU A 9 -14.77 -9.37 -31.52
CA LEU A 9 -15.03 -10.74 -31.09
C LEU A 9 -15.23 -10.76 -29.57
N GLY A 10 -16.51 -10.92 -29.22
CA GLY A 10 -16.97 -11.30 -27.91
C GLY A 10 -16.78 -12.80 -27.68
N TRP A 11 -16.76 -13.13 -26.41
CA TRP A 11 -16.61 -14.45 -25.83
C TRP A 11 -17.85 -15.30 -26.07
N THR A 12 -17.67 -16.55 -26.53
CA THR A 12 -18.53 -17.70 -26.22
C THR A 12 -17.91 -19.00 -26.72
N GLU A 13 -17.82 -19.97 -25.79
CA GLU A 13 -17.97 -21.42 -26.00
C GLU A 13 -16.87 -22.18 -26.78
N VAL A 14 -16.61 -23.48 -26.67
CA VAL A 14 -16.92 -24.66 -25.81
C VAL A 14 -16.01 -25.75 -26.43
N CYS A 15 -15.40 -26.66 -25.67
CA CYS A 15 -15.48 -28.11 -25.97
C CYS A 15 -14.84 -29.01 -24.92
N VAL A 16 -15.67 -29.91 -24.40
CA VAL A 16 -15.35 -31.08 -23.58
C VAL A 16 -15.02 -32.27 -24.50
N ARG A 17 -13.95 -33.05 -24.23
CA ARG A 17 -14.00 -34.51 -24.42
C ARG A 17 -12.91 -35.31 -23.69
N ARG A 18 -13.35 -36.51 -23.30
CA ARG A 18 -12.71 -37.58 -22.50
C ARG A 18 -11.45 -38.17 -23.13
N GLY A 19 -10.61 -38.73 -22.25
CA GLY A 19 -9.29 -39.26 -22.57
C GLY A 19 -9.23 -40.67 -23.14
N THR A 20 -8.01 -41.09 -23.47
CA THR A 20 -7.49 -42.46 -23.47
C THR A 20 -5.96 -42.44 -23.64
N ARG A 21 -5.25 -43.06 -22.69
CA ARG A 21 -4.18 -44.07 -22.86
C ARG A 21 -3.14 -43.90 -24.01
N GLY A 22 -1.86 -43.75 -23.63
CA GLY A 22 -0.74 -44.49 -24.23
C GLY A 22 0.24 -43.75 -25.17
N LYS A 23 1.49 -43.60 -24.69
CA LYS A 23 2.77 -43.91 -25.37
C LYS A 23 2.92 -43.57 -26.88
N LEU A 24 3.76 -42.59 -27.21
CA LEU A 24 5.09 -42.75 -27.88
C LEU A 24 5.52 -41.48 -28.64
N GLU A 25 6.83 -41.21 -28.52
CA GLU A 25 7.73 -40.61 -29.51
C GLU A 25 7.74 -39.08 -29.79
N ALA A 26 8.82 -38.49 -29.24
CA ALA A 26 9.88 -37.77 -29.97
C ALA A 26 9.52 -36.61 -30.92
N GLY A 27 10.09 -35.44 -30.61
CA GLY A 27 10.55 -34.49 -31.62
C GLY A 27 9.90 -33.11 -31.57
N ALA A 28 10.36 -32.24 -30.66
CA ALA A 28 10.25 -30.80 -30.86
C ALA A 28 11.40 -30.07 -30.16
N GLN A 29 12.39 -29.72 -30.97
CA GLN A 29 13.58 -28.95 -30.64
C GLN A 29 13.19 -27.47 -30.47
N LEU A 30 13.54 -26.91 -29.30
CA LEU A 30 13.74 -25.49 -28.96
C LEU A 30 12.62 -24.46 -29.18
N ALA A 31 12.08 -23.97 -28.05
CA ALA A 31 11.95 -22.53 -27.81
C ALA A 31 12.53 -22.21 -26.42
N TYR A 32 13.76 -21.71 -26.42
CA TYR A 32 14.51 -21.23 -25.27
C TYR A 32 13.86 -19.95 -24.74
N ASN A 33 13.28 -19.99 -23.54
CA ASN A 33 12.79 -18.80 -22.82
C ASN A 33 13.50 -18.72 -21.46
N PRO A 34 14.50 -17.82 -21.29
CA PRO A 34 15.36 -17.79 -20.10
C PRO A 34 14.72 -17.16 -18.85
N THR A 35 13.42 -16.86 -18.83
CA THR A 35 12.82 -16.07 -17.73
C THR A 35 11.99 -16.88 -16.73
N LEU A 36 11.74 -18.17 -16.98
CA LEU A 36 10.84 -19.00 -16.15
C LEU A 36 11.51 -20.16 -15.40
N THR A 37 12.83 -20.34 -15.52
CA THR A 37 13.53 -21.46 -14.87
C THR A 37 14.36 -21.03 -13.64
N LEU A 38 14.46 -19.72 -13.33
CA LEU A 38 15.23 -19.27 -12.17
C LEU A 38 14.48 -19.34 -10.83
N VAL A 39 13.15 -19.54 -10.84
CA VAL A 39 12.34 -19.58 -9.61
C VAL A 39 12.19 -21.00 -9.04
N CYS A 40 12.49 -22.05 -9.82
CA CYS A 40 12.34 -23.44 -9.35
C CYS A 40 13.64 -24.10 -8.87
N CYS A 41 14.82 -23.49 -9.11
CA CYS A 41 16.11 -24.08 -8.73
C CYS A 41 16.74 -23.52 -7.45
N TYR A 42 16.19 -22.46 -6.83
CA TYR A 42 16.77 -21.89 -5.60
C TYR A 42 16.30 -22.56 -4.30
N VAL A 43 15.35 -23.50 -4.37
CA VAL A 43 14.78 -24.17 -3.18
C VAL A 43 15.35 -25.58 -2.96
N ASN A 44 16.19 -26.12 -3.87
CA ASN A 44 16.53 -27.55 -3.85
C ASN A 44 18.03 -27.91 -3.83
N THR A 45 18.94 -26.99 -3.47
CA THR A 45 20.39 -27.27 -3.39
C THR A 45 20.95 -27.40 -1.98
N TYR A 46 20.12 -27.32 -0.93
CA TYR A 46 20.52 -27.70 0.43
C TYR A 46 20.03 -29.10 0.77
N THR A 47 20.52 -30.13 0.07
CA THR A 47 20.69 -31.49 0.63
C THR A 47 21.19 -32.43 -0.46
N HIS A 48 22.51 -32.55 -0.61
CA HIS A 48 23.15 -33.84 -0.88
C HIS A 48 24.67 -33.71 -0.73
N THR A 49 25.17 -33.98 0.48
CA THR A 49 26.54 -34.46 0.71
C THR A 49 26.49 -35.47 1.84
N HIS A 50 26.54 -36.76 1.48
CA HIS A 50 26.82 -37.87 2.40
C HIS A 50 28.33 -38.09 2.45
N THR A 51 28.96 -37.93 3.63
CA THR A 51 30.18 -38.67 3.98
C THR A 51 30.27 -38.87 5.49
N HIS A 52 30.35 -40.16 5.85
CA HIS A 52 30.67 -40.84 7.11
C HIS A 52 31.13 -40.01 8.33
N GLN A 53 30.48 -40.24 9.48
CA GLN A 53 31.17 -40.13 10.77
C GLN A 53 30.69 -41.17 11.79
N SER A 54 31.69 -41.74 12.46
CA SER A 54 31.71 -42.87 13.39
C SER A 54 30.86 -42.67 14.64
N SER A 55 30.28 -43.77 15.12
CA SER A 55 29.42 -43.88 16.30
C SER A 55 30.15 -43.59 17.62
N SER A 56 29.54 -42.77 18.47
CA SER A 56 29.70 -42.79 19.93
C SER A 56 28.35 -42.49 20.58
N PRO A 57 27.92 -43.25 21.59
CA PRO A 57 26.65 -42.99 22.27
C PRO A 57 26.88 -41.94 23.37
N LEU A 58 25.96 -40.98 23.51
CA LEU A 58 25.38 -40.50 24.78
C LEU A 58 24.74 -39.11 24.63
N SER A 59 23.53 -39.02 25.20
CA SER A 59 22.74 -37.82 25.48
C SER A 59 21.88 -37.25 24.33
N GLU A 60 20.77 -37.92 24.05
CA GLU A 60 19.57 -37.26 23.55
C GLU A 60 19.10 -36.22 24.58
N ARG A 61 19.61 -35.00 24.46
CA ARG A 61 18.93 -33.82 24.99
C ARG A 61 17.92 -33.39 23.94
N THR A 62 16.70 -33.90 24.05
CA THR A 62 15.51 -33.37 23.39
C THR A 62 15.30 -31.94 23.87
N THR A 63 15.92 -30.96 23.22
CA THR A 63 15.45 -29.58 23.28
C THR A 63 14.18 -29.52 22.43
N PRO A 64 13.00 -29.21 23.00
CA PRO A 64 11.85 -28.93 22.18
C PRO A 64 12.16 -27.67 21.38
N LEU A 65 12.08 -27.76 20.06
CA LEU A 65 12.01 -26.61 19.17
C LEU A 65 10.72 -25.86 19.54
N SER A 66 10.80 -24.97 20.51
CA SER A 66 9.71 -24.05 20.83
C SER A 66 9.62 -23.08 19.65
N ALA A 67 8.79 -23.43 18.68
CA ALA A 67 8.20 -22.49 17.73
C ALA A 67 7.28 -21.55 18.50
N GLY A 68 7.86 -20.78 19.42
CA GLY A 68 7.19 -19.67 20.08
C GLY A 68 7.18 -18.53 19.08
N THR A 69 6.03 -18.29 18.46
CA THR A 69 5.69 -16.97 17.92
C THR A 69 5.74 -16.01 19.10
N VAL A 70 6.92 -15.45 19.38
CA VAL A 70 7.07 -14.40 20.39
C VAL A 70 6.37 -13.20 19.78
N ALA A 71 5.14 -12.94 20.23
CA ALA A 71 4.47 -11.68 19.97
C ALA A 71 5.38 -10.58 20.51
N MET A 72 6.06 -9.86 19.60
CA MET A 72 6.89 -8.73 20.01
C MET A 72 5.98 -7.68 20.64
N PRO A 73 6.26 -7.21 21.86
CA PRO A 73 5.47 -6.15 22.46
C PRO A 73 5.57 -4.91 21.57
N ALA A 74 4.48 -4.14 21.45
CA ALA A 74 4.41 -2.95 20.58
C ALA A 74 5.57 -1.97 20.83
N SER A 75 6.06 -1.90 22.07
CA SER A 75 7.22 -1.12 22.48
C SER A 75 8.53 -1.53 21.78
N THR A 76 8.70 -2.81 21.44
CA THR A 76 9.85 -3.31 20.69
C THR A 76 9.79 -2.88 19.22
N LEU A 77 8.59 -2.88 18.61
CA LEU A 77 8.40 -2.44 17.22
C LEU A 77 8.69 -0.94 17.04
N LEU A 78 8.33 -0.12 18.03
CA LEU A 78 8.68 1.30 18.03
C LEU A 78 10.19 1.56 18.06
N THR A 79 10.96 0.61 18.61
CA THR A 79 12.42 0.69 18.72
C THR A 79 13.13 0.10 17.50
N THR A 80 12.58 -0.97 16.91
CA THR A 80 13.20 -1.68 15.78
C THR A 80 12.76 -1.18 14.40
N GLN A 81 11.56 -0.61 14.29
CA GLN A 81 10.95 -0.14 13.03
C GLN A 81 10.27 1.23 13.23
N PRO A 82 11.05 2.27 13.56
CA PRO A 82 10.50 3.53 14.06
C PRO A 82 9.73 4.34 13.01
N LEU A 83 9.89 4.03 11.71
CA LEU A 83 9.15 4.66 10.61
C LEU A 83 7.72 4.11 10.45
N LEU A 84 7.42 2.93 11.00
CA LEU A 84 6.04 2.40 11.00
C LEU A 84 5.09 3.23 11.86
N GLY A 85 5.60 3.87 12.93
CA GLY A 85 4.80 4.75 13.79
C GLY A 85 4.13 5.89 13.01
N PRO A 86 4.89 6.73 12.28
CA PRO A 86 4.35 7.75 11.39
C PRO A 86 3.38 7.22 10.33
N VAL A 87 3.65 6.05 9.73
CA VAL A 87 2.76 5.42 8.74
C VAL A 87 1.42 5.09 9.36
N VAL A 88 1.41 4.37 10.48
CA VAL A 88 0.19 4.02 11.22
C VAL A 88 -0.55 5.28 11.65
N GLY A 89 0.18 6.27 12.18
CA GLY A 89 -0.41 7.53 12.63
C GLY A 89 -1.15 8.28 11.51
N LEU A 90 -0.57 8.35 10.32
CA LEU A 90 -1.23 9.01 9.19
C LEU A 90 -2.42 8.19 8.66
N VAL A 91 -2.32 6.86 8.61
CA VAL A 91 -3.46 6.00 8.24
C VAL A 91 -4.60 6.15 9.24
N SER A 92 -4.32 6.19 10.54
CA SER A 92 -5.34 6.46 11.56
C SER A 92 -6.01 7.81 11.33
N TRP A 93 -5.25 8.84 10.94
CA TRP A 93 -5.81 10.15 10.60
C TRP A 93 -6.73 10.11 9.37
N HIS A 94 -6.48 9.23 8.38
CA HIS A 94 -7.40 9.05 7.24
C HIS A 94 -8.78 8.60 7.73
N PHE A 95 -8.84 7.62 8.63
CA PHE A 95 -10.10 7.15 9.19
C PHE A 95 -10.82 8.21 10.02
N VAL A 96 -10.10 9.07 10.74
CA VAL A 96 -10.69 10.22 11.44
C VAL A 96 -11.36 11.17 10.44
N MET A 97 -10.67 11.50 9.34
CA MET A 97 -11.21 12.38 8.30
C MET A 97 -12.37 11.75 7.53
N GLU A 98 -12.31 10.45 7.26
CA GLU A 98 -13.39 9.69 6.64
C GLU A 98 -14.65 9.68 7.52
N ALA A 99 -14.50 9.38 8.81
CA ALA A 99 -15.59 9.41 9.77
C ALA A 99 -16.21 10.82 9.88
N TRP A 100 -15.38 11.88 9.91
CA TRP A 100 -15.87 13.25 9.94
C TRP A 100 -16.65 13.60 8.66
N MET A 101 -16.14 13.24 7.48
CA MET A 101 -16.86 13.42 6.22
C MET A 101 -18.26 12.77 6.28
N TYR A 102 -18.35 11.50 6.70
CA TYR A 102 -19.63 10.80 6.75
C TYR A 102 -20.58 11.39 7.79
N ALA A 103 -20.06 11.81 8.94
CA ALA A 103 -20.84 12.45 9.99
C ALA A 103 -21.53 13.74 9.53
N LEU A 104 -20.95 14.47 8.58
CA LEU A 104 -21.58 15.66 7.99
C LEU A 104 -22.43 15.35 6.75
N ARG A 105 -21.93 14.51 5.85
CA ARG A 105 -22.59 14.26 4.55
C ARG A 105 -23.85 13.41 4.67
N ILE A 106 -23.83 12.35 5.49
CA ILE A 106 -24.97 11.43 5.60
C ILE A 106 -26.24 12.16 6.09
N PRO A 107 -26.18 12.94 7.19
CA PRO A 107 -27.35 13.71 7.63
C PRO A 107 -27.74 14.81 6.64
N ALA A 108 -26.78 15.42 5.94
CA ALA A 108 -27.03 16.46 4.95
C ALA A 108 -27.87 15.96 3.76
N MET A 109 -27.69 14.72 3.31
CA MET A 109 -28.48 14.16 2.21
C MET A 109 -29.99 14.20 2.50
N SER A 110 -30.39 13.80 3.72
CA SER A 110 -31.79 13.87 4.14
C SER A 110 -32.24 15.30 4.39
N LYS A 111 -31.43 16.09 5.13
CA LYS A 111 -31.76 17.47 5.51
C LYS A 111 -32.02 18.37 4.30
N TYR A 112 -31.23 18.23 3.24
CA TYR A 112 -31.33 19.05 2.03
C TYR A 112 -32.09 18.37 0.89
N LYS A 113 -32.70 17.20 1.12
CA LYS A 113 -33.48 16.45 0.12
C LYS A 113 -32.67 16.24 -1.17
N VAL A 114 -31.47 15.70 -1.00
CA VAL A 114 -30.57 15.34 -2.10
C VAL A 114 -31.13 14.10 -2.80
N ASP A 115 -31.28 14.18 -4.12
CA ASP A 115 -31.64 13.06 -4.97
C ASP A 115 -30.41 12.14 -5.13
N VAL A 116 -30.54 10.88 -4.69
CA VAL A 116 -29.46 9.89 -4.73
C VAL A 116 -29.35 9.12 -6.05
N SER A 117 -30.14 9.51 -7.06
CA SER A 117 -29.97 8.97 -8.41
C SER A 117 -28.57 9.31 -8.96
N PRO A 118 -27.91 8.37 -9.66
CA PRO A 118 -26.54 8.55 -10.16
C PRO A 118 -26.33 9.83 -10.99
N ASP A 119 -27.37 10.24 -11.72
CA ASP A 119 -27.31 11.39 -12.64
C ASP A 119 -27.48 12.74 -11.92
N LYS A 120 -28.08 12.76 -10.73
CA LYS A 120 -28.42 14.01 -10.02
C LYS A 120 -27.63 14.25 -8.74
N ILE A 121 -27.08 13.22 -8.13
CA ILE A 121 -26.45 13.35 -6.81
C ILE A 121 -25.30 14.37 -6.78
N LYS A 122 -24.50 14.46 -7.86
CA LYS A 122 -23.39 15.42 -7.94
C LYS A 122 -23.92 16.86 -7.95
N ASP A 123 -24.90 17.14 -8.79
CA ASP A 123 -25.49 18.47 -8.95
C ASP A 123 -26.26 18.89 -7.70
N ASP A 124 -27.04 17.97 -7.12
CA ASP A 124 -27.78 18.26 -5.89
C ASP A 124 -26.85 18.51 -4.70
N MET A 125 -25.76 17.75 -4.58
CA MET A 125 -24.76 17.99 -3.53
C MET A 125 -24.08 19.36 -3.72
N ALA A 126 -23.80 19.78 -4.95
CA ALA A 126 -23.19 21.07 -5.23
C ALA A 126 -24.14 22.25 -4.97
N ASN A 127 -25.42 22.11 -5.31
CA ASN A 127 -26.38 23.22 -5.30
C ASN A 127 -27.22 23.32 -4.02
N LYS A 128 -27.50 22.20 -3.34
CA LYS A 128 -28.40 22.16 -2.17
C LYS A 128 -27.65 22.15 -0.84
N VAL A 129 -26.41 21.65 -0.81
CA VAL A 129 -25.65 21.44 0.43
C VAL A 129 -24.60 22.54 0.61
N PRO A 130 -24.51 23.17 1.80
CA PRO A 130 -23.51 24.21 2.06
C PRO A 130 -22.07 23.73 1.86
N ALA A 131 -21.21 24.62 1.38
CA ALA A 131 -19.79 24.35 1.13
C ALA A 131 -19.07 23.71 2.33
N SER A 132 -19.38 24.14 3.55
CA SER A 132 -18.73 23.64 4.78
C SER A 132 -18.92 22.14 5.03
N VAL A 133 -19.99 21.53 4.49
CA VAL A 133 -20.24 20.08 4.59
C VAL A 133 -19.32 19.31 3.64
N HIS A 134 -18.84 19.95 2.57
CA HIS A 134 -17.96 19.33 1.57
C HIS A 134 -16.48 19.37 1.96
N TRP A 135 -16.07 20.34 2.78
CA TRP A 135 -14.64 20.56 3.08
C TRP A 135 -13.91 19.34 3.66
N PRO A 136 -14.47 18.55 4.61
CA PRO A 136 -13.79 17.33 5.08
C PRO A 136 -13.62 16.28 3.99
N ALA A 137 -14.56 16.20 3.04
CA ALA A 137 -14.47 15.27 1.91
C ALA A 137 -13.44 15.69 0.87
N GLU A 138 -13.39 16.99 0.56
CA GLU A 138 -12.32 17.56 -0.27
C GLU A 138 -10.95 17.29 0.36
N ASN A 139 -10.85 17.41 1.69
CA ASN A 139 -9.62 17.09 2.39
C ASN A 139 -9.28 15.59 2.36
N TYR A 140 -10.27 14.72 2.56
CA TYR A 140 -10.08 13.27 2.47
C TYR A 140 -9.50 12.87 1.11
N ASN A 141 -10.00 13.45 0.02
CA ASN A 141 -9.44 13.23 -1.32
C ASN A 141 -7.98 13.72 -1.42
N HIS A 142 -7.66 14.91 -0.89
CA HIS A 142 -6.28 15.39 -0.85
C HIS A 142 -5.33 14.52 0.00
N LEU A 143 -5.83 13.88 1.06
CA LEU A 143 -5.09 12.90 1.86
C LEU A 143 -4.86 11.59 1.09
N MET A 144 -5.77 11.20 0.20
CA MET A 144 -5.57 10.03 -0.66
C MET A 144 -4.62 10.28 -1.83
N GLU A 145 -4.46 11.52 -2.28
CA GLU A 145 -3.60 11.83 -3.43
C GLU A 145 -2.12 12.02 -3.04
N GLN A 146 -1.80 12.97 -2.16
CA GLN A 146 -0.41 13.37 -1.93
C GLN A 146 0.35 12.45 -0.94
N PRO A 147 -0.23 12.02 0.19
CA PRO A 147 0.36 11.03 1.11
C PRO A 147 0.72 9.66 0.56
N THR A 148 0.25 9.28 -0.63
CA THR A 148 0.67 8.02 -1.29
C THR A 148 2.19 7.93 -1.45
N GLN A 149 2.83 9.06 -1.77
CA GLN A 149 4.27 9.17 -1.90
C GLN A 149 4.98 8.96 -0.55
N PHE A 150 4.41 9.49 0.54
CA PHE A 150 4.93 9.30 1.90
C PHE A 150 4.89 7.84 2.32
N TYR A 151 3.78 7.14 2.09
CA TYR A 151 3.68 5.72 2.42
C TYR A 151 4.72 4.89 1.66
N ALA A 152 4.89 5.15 0.36
CA ALA A 152 5.88 4.44 -0.46
C ALA A 152 7.31 4.62 0.10
N ILE A 153 7.74 5.86 0.33
CA ILE A 153 9.11 6.11 0.77
C ILE A 153 9.35 5.67 2.22
N ALA A 154 8.40 5.88 3.13
CA ALA A 154 8.55 5.50 4.53
C ALA A 154 8.65 3.97 4.69
N LEU A 155 7.83 3.21 3.95
CA LEU A 155 7.90 1.75 3.96
C LEU A 155 9.18 1.23 3.29
N ALA A 156 9.62 1.84 2.19
CA ALA A 156 10.89 1.50 1.56
C ALA A 156 12.08 1.73 2.50
N MET A 157 12.14 2.89 3.15
CA MET A 157 13.17 3.21 4.15
C MET A 157 13.14 2.26 5.35
N ASN A 158 11.94 1.89 5.80
CA ASN A 158 11.77 0.90 6.85
C ASN A 158 12.32 -0.48 6.43
N GLN A 159 12.05 -0.91 5.19
CA GLN A 159 12.55 -2.18 4.64
C GLN A 159 14.07 -2.18 4.42
N MET A 160 14.67 -1.02 4.15
CA MET A 160 16.12 -0.81 4.13
C MET A 160 16.76 -0.83 5.52
N GLY A 161 15.95 -0.86 6.59
CA GLY A 161 16.44 -0.90 7.97
C GLY A 161 16.85 0.46 8.53
N LEU A 162 16.40 1.57 7.94
CA LEU A 162 16.72 2.92 8.44
C LEU A 162 16.00 3.17 9.77
N THR A 163 16.79 3.39 10.82
CA THR A 163 16.30 3.66 12.18
C THR A 163 16.74 5.02 12.71
N ASP A 164 17.31 5.87 11.85
CA ASP A 164 17.91 7.12 12.27
C ASP A 164 16.86 8.13 12.78
N SER A 165 17.24 8.89 13.81
CA SER A 165 16.32 9.82 14.46
C SER A 165 15.86 10.97 13.56
N THR A 166 16.62 11.31 12.52
CA THR A 166 16.31 12.42 11.61
C THR A 166 15.17 12.04 10.67
N SER A 167 15.24 10.85 10.06
CA SER A 167 14.15 10.32 9.22
C SER A 167 12.84 10.21 10.01
N VAL A 168 12.91 9.72 11.25
CA VAL A 168 11.74 9.59 12.13
C VAL A 168 11.15 10.96 12.47
N LYS A 169 11.98 11.96 12.78
CA LYS A 169 11.52 13.35 13.03
C LYS A 169 10.88 13.98 11.78
N LEU A 170 11.48 13.81 10.61
CA LEU A 170 10.92 14.30 9.35
C LEU A 170 9.58 13.64 9.04
N ALA A 171 9.48 12.32 9.22
CA ALA A 171 8.23 11.58 9.04
C ALA A 171 7.12 12.07 9.99
N TRP A 172 7.40 12.23 11.29
CA TRP A 172 6.41 12.79 12.22
C TRP A 172 6.06 14.25 11.93
N THR A 173 7.03 15.06 11.50
CA THR A 173 6.79 16.45 11.08
C THR A 173 5.83 16.49 9.90
N TYR A 174 6.03 15.61 8.91
CA TYR A 174 5.13 15.46 7.78
C TYR A 174 3.71 15.09 8.25
N VAL A 175 3.57 14.07 9.11
CA VAL A 175 2.27 13.67 9.67
C VAL A 175 1.58 14.84 10.38
N GLY A 176 2.29 15.56 11.24
CA GLY A 176 1.77 16.73 11.95
C GLY A 176 1.30 17.84 11.00
N LEU A 177 2.08 18.16 9.98
CA LEU A 177 1.70 19.16 8.96
C LEU A 177 0.44 18.74 8.19
N ARG A 178 0.30 17.44 7.87
CA ARG A 178 -0.90 16.91 7.23
C ARG A 178 -2.13 17.02 8.13
N ILE A 179 -2.00 16.72 9.42
CA ILE A 179 -3.07 16.88 10.41
C ILE A 179 -3.51 18.34 10.47
N VAL A 180 -2.58 19.28 10.62
CA VAL A 180 -2.89 20.72 10.69
C VAL A 180 -3.53 21.21 9.40
N HIS A 181 -3.01 20.79 8.23
CA HIS A 181 -3.62 21.10 6.94
C HIS A 181 -5.06 20.59 6.85
N SER A 182 -5.33 19.35 7.30
CA SER A 182 -6.66 18.76 7.33
C SER A 182 -7.63 19.55 8.20
N LEU A 183 -7.20 19.96 9.39
CA LEU A 183 -8.01 20.77 10.29
C LEU A 183 -8.35 22.11 9.65
N VAL A 184 -7.35 22.84 9.14
CA VAL A 184 -7.56 24.15 8.50
C VAL A 184 -8.52 24.06 7.31
N GLN A 185 -8.36 23.05 6.45
CA GLN A 185 -9.24 22.85 5.30
C GLN A 185 -10.67 22.55 5.76
N SER A 186 -10.84 21.68 6.76
CA SER A 186 -12.14 21.19 7.21
C SER A 186 -12.93 22.18 8.07
N THR A 187 -12.28 23.18 8.67
CA THR A 187 -12.94 24.16 9.56
C THR A 187 -13.11 25.54 8.97
N ASN A 188 -12.05 26.13 8.40
CA ASN A 188 -12.05 27.54 7.98
C ASN A 188 -11.74 27.71 6.49
N ASN A 189 -11.20 26.67 5.85
CA ASN A 189 -10.85 26.57 4.43
C ASN A 189 -10.15 27.81 3.84
N LYS A 190 -9.28 28.48 4.62
CA LYS A 190 -8.50 29.62 4.16
C LYS A 190 -7.45 29.18 3.14
N ILE A 191 -7.65 29.56 1.87
CA ILE A 191 -6.88 29.05 0.72
C ILE A 191 -5.38 29.26 0.87
N MET A 192 -4.94 30.46 1.26
CA MET A 192 -3.50 30.75 1.40
C MET A 192 -2.84 29.94 2.52
N VAL A 193 -3.56 29.72 3.63
CA VAL A 193 -3.03 28.95 4.77
C VAL A 193 -2.89 27.48 4.40
N ARG A 194 -3.93 26.88 3.77
CA ARG A 194 -3.85 25.48 3.34
C ARG A 194 -2.75 25.29 2.29
N PHE A 195 -2.56 26.23 1.37
CA PHE A 195 -1.48 26.18 0.39
C PHE A 195 -0.09 26.19 1.05
N GLN A 196 0.15 27.10 1.99
CA GLN A 196 1.42 27.16 2.73
C GLN A 196 1.70 25.88 3.51
N LEU A 197 0.70 25.31 4.18
CA LEU A 197 0.83 24.04 4.89
C LEU A 197 1.12 22.87 3.94
N PHE A 198 0.45 22.85 2.78
CA PHE A 198 0.70 21.84 1.75
C PHE A 198 2.12 21.93 1.19
N ALA A 199 2.59 23.14 0.88
CA ALA A 199 3.93 23.38 0.38
C ALA A 199 4.99 23.00 1.41
N ALA A 200 4.82 23.40 2.68
CA ALA A 200 5.70 23.02 3.77
C ALA A 200 5.76 21.50 3.95
N SER A 201 4.61 20.82 3.96
CA SER A 201 4.53 19.36 4.03
C SER A 201 5.24 18.69 2.85
N SER A 202 5.11 19.25 1.65
CA SER A 202 5.75 18.74 0.44
C SER A 202 7.27 18.88 0.49
N LEU A 203 7.79 19.98 1.03
CA LEU A 203 9.24 20.17 1.23
C LEU A 203 9.81 19.21 2.27
N VAL A 204 9.09 18.94 3.36
CA VAL A 204 9.50 17.94 4.36
C VAL A 204 9.53 16.55 3.72
N LEU A 205 8.51 16.18 2.93
CA LEU A 205 8.49 14.91 2.22
C LEU A 205 9.63 14.80 1.22
N LEU A 206 9.91 15.86 0.45
CA LEU A 206 11.03 15.91 -0.47
C LEU A 206 12.37 15.68 0.25
N GLY A 207 12.55 16.29 1.42
CA GLY A 207 13.74 16.07 2.26
C GLY A 207 13.87 14.63 2.75
N LEU A 208 12.76 14.02 3.20
CA LEU A 208 12.72 12.62 3.59
C LEU A 208 13.07 11.70 2.41
N THR A 209 12.50 11.95 1.23
CA THR A 209 12.80 11.21 0.01
C THR A 209 14.24 11.38 -0.44
N ALA A 210 14.78 12.60 -0.41
CA ALA A 210 16.18 12.85 -0.74
C ALA A 210 17.12 12.05 0.18
N LYS A 211 16.83 12.01 1.49
CA LYS A 211 17.57 11.18 2.43
C LYS A 211 17.47 9.70 2.09
N GLY A 212 16.26 9.19 1.83
CA GLY A 212 16.06 7.79 1.42
C GLY A 212 16.84 7.42 0.16
N VAL A 213 16.93 8.33 -0.82
CA VAL A 213 17.73 8.13 -2.04
C VAL A 213 19.23 8.07 -1.74
N ILE A 214 19.73 8.97 -0.87
CA ILE A 214 21.15 9.01 -0.51
C ILE A 214 21.56 7.69 0.17
N GLU A 215 20.79 7.24 1.14
CA GLU A 215 21.07 6.01 1.91
C GLU A 215 20.89 4.73 1.08
N TYR A 216 20.16 4.80 -0.03
CA TYR A 216 20.05 3.68 -0.96
C TYR A 216 21.27 3.57 -1.89
N MET A 217 21.90 4.70 -2.23
CA MET A 217 22.97 4.76 -3.23
C MET A 217 24.37 4.62 -2.64
N TYR A 218 24.55 4.91 -1.35
CA TYR A 218 25.84 4.90 -0.64
C TYR A 218 25.78 4.02 0.60
#